data_AF-A0A4W4F4T2-F1
#
_entry.id   AF-A0A4W4F4T2-F1
#
_cell.length_a   1.000
_cell.length_b   1.000
_cell.length_c   1.000
_cell.angle_alpha   90.00
_cell.angle_beta   90.00
_cell.angle_gamma   90.00
#
_symmetry.space_group_name_H-M   'P 1'
#
loop_
_entity.id
_entity.type
_entity.pdbx_description
1 polymer ?
#
loop_
_entity_poly.entity_id
_entity_poly.type
_entity_poly.pdbx_seq_one_letter_code
_entity_poly.pdbx_strand_id
1 'polypeptide(L)'
;MPPKKRKENVKKIKNDKSDKGKYRRSVLDLAVLKEHLALQRDVSCQAVSVRDELKYQIRDLKQALSQEKLDMKDITADLSREHQTLQRELEAKVEHLETNVSVLQKQLDQCHADLKKEREVRERTEEQKDAQISDLQRKLDSMEMEYEKILHACLDRLLWYLSEARKRWMDESSVLHQETKDMIAKLGLNPLDM
;
A
#
# COMPACT_ATOMS: atom_id res chain seq x y z
N MET A 1 -4.06 123.01 -84.20
CA MET A 1 -2.84 123.10 -85.03
C MET A 1 -2.11 121.76 -85.04
N PRO A 2 -1.70 121.24 -86.21
CA PRO A 2 -0.60 120.26 -86.38
C PRO A 2 0.76 121.01 -86.30
N PRO A 3 1.97 120.39 -86.22
CA PRO A 3 2.58 119.48 -87.23
C PRO A 3 3.35 118.26 -86.64
N LYS A 4 3.28 117.05 -87.22
CA LYS A 4 4.06 116.42 -88.33
C LYS A 4 5.56 116.09 -88.09
N LYS A 5 5.79 114.80 -87.78
CA LYS A 5 6.77 113.80 -88.30
C LYS A 5 8.23 114.20 -88.63
N ARG A 6 9.18 113.36 -88.15
CA ARG A 6 10.03 112.48 -89.00
C ARG A 6 10.72 111.38 -88.18
N LYS A 7 10.87 110.20 -88.81
CA LYS A 7 11.52 108.96 -88.35
C LYS A 7 13.00 108.99 -88.71
N GLU A 8 13.83 108.30 -87.91
CA GLU A 8 14.95 107.51 -88.45
C GLU A 8 15.33 106.35 -87.52
N ASN A 9 15.58 105.19 -88.13
CA ASN A 9 15.86 103.90 -87.51
C ASN A 9 17.37 103.67 -87.43
N VAL A 10 17.88 103.10 -86.32
CA VAL A 10 19.12 102.29 -86.32
C VAL A 10 18.94 101.05 -85.43
N LYS A 11 19.28 99.90 -86.03
CA LYS A 11 19.13 98.51 -85.58
C LYS A 11 20.07 98.14 -84.41
N LYS A 12 19.58 97.33 -83.46
CA LYS A 12 20.34 96.35 -82.62
C LYS A 12 19.40 95.17 -82.33
N ILE A 13 19.43 94.11 -83.14
CA ILE A 13 20.23 92.88 -82.97
C ILE A 13 19.76 91.98 -81.81
N LYS A 14 19.12 90.87 -82.23
CA LYS A 14 19.00 89.55 -81.57
C LYS A 14 18.28 89.47 -80.22
N ASN A 15 16.96 89.24 -80.29
CA ASN A 15 16.24 88.53 -79.24
C ASN A 15 16.19 86.99 -79.46
N ASP A 16 16.64 86.49 -80.63
CA ASP A 16 16.62 85.07 -81.01
C ASP A 16 17.59 84.17 -80.19
N LYS A 17 18.68 84.73 -79.63
CA LYS A 17 19.57 84.01 -78.70
C LYS A 17 18.99 83.89 -77.28
N SER A 18 18.14 84.85 -76.88
CA SER A 18 17.44 84.83 -75.59
C SER A 18 16.39 83.71 -75.59
N ASP A 19 15.59 83.60 -76.65
CA ASP A 19 14.53 82.60 -76.71
C ASP A 19 15.06 81.17 -76.96
N LYS A 20 16.13 80.99 -77.77
CA LYS A 20 16.81 79.68 -77.87
C LYS A 20 17.50 79.25 -76.56
N GLY A 21 18.09 80.19 -75.82
CA GLY A 21 18.73 79.93 -74.52
C GLY A 21 17.73 79.62 -73.41
N LYS A 22 16.55 80.25 -73.44
CA LYS A 22 15.41 79.90 -72.59
C LYS A 22 14.85 78.52 -72.95
N TYR A 23 14.62 78.24 -74.24
CA TYR A 23 14.15 76.94 -74.71
C TYR A 23 15.09 75.79 -74.29
N ARG A 24 16.41 75.98 -74.42
CA ARG A 24 17.40 74.97 -74.01
C ARG A 24 17.38 74.71 -72.49
N ARG A 25 17.17 75.76 -71.68
CA ARG A 25 16.95 75.64 -70.23
C ARG A 25 15.65 74.90 -69.94
N SER A 26 14.55 75.28 -70.58
CA SER A 26 13.27 74.59 -70.43
C SER A 26 13.34 73.10 -70.81
N VAL A 27 14.10 72.73 -71.84
CA VAL A 27 14.31 71.32 -72.21
C VAL A 27 15.09 70.55 -71.15
N LEU A 28 16.12 71.16 -70.56
CA LEU A 28 16.86 70.56 -69.44
C LEU A 28 16.01 70.45 -68.18
N ASP A 29 15.25 71.49 -67.85
CA ASP A 29 14.33 71.50 -66.71
C ASP A 29 13.26 70.41 -66.88
N LEU A 30 12.73 70.23 -68.10
CA LEU A 30 11.82 69.13 -68.44
C LEU A 30 12.47 67.76 -68.29
N ALA A 31 13.77 67.60 -68.59
CA ALA A 31 14.48 66.35 -68.42
C ALA A 31 14.69 66.02 -66.93
N VAL A 32 15.14 67.00 -66.14
CA VAL A 32 15.31 66.87 -64.67
C VAL A 32 13.99 66.56 -63.98
N LEU A 33 12.90 67.23 -64.37
CA LEU A 33 11.56 66.94 -63.84
C LEU A 33 11.10 65.52 -64.19
N LYS A 34 11.41 65.03 -65.39
CA LYS A 34 11.08 63.65 -65.79
C LYS A 34 11.87 62.63 -64.97
N GLU A 35 13.16 62.86 -64.74
CA GLU A 35 14.00 62.00 -63.89
C GLU A 35 13.51 61.99 -62.45
N HIS A 36 13.18 63.16 -61.88
CA HIS A 36 12.61 63.25 -60.54
C HIS A 36 11.27 62.52 -60.42
N LEU A 37 10.40 62.64 -61.43
CA LEU A 37 9.14 61.88 -61.48
C LEU A 37 9.38 60.37 -61.63
N ALA A 38 10.43 59.94 -62.33
CA ALA A 38 10.80 58.53 -62.43
C ALA A 38 11.29 57.99 -61.08
N LEU A 39 12.20 58.71 -60.41
CA LEU A 39 12.67 58.36 -59.07
C LEU A 39 11.54 58.29 -58.05
N GLN A 40 10.61 59.27 -58.06
CA GLN A 40 9.45 59.25 -57.17
C GLN A 40 8.54 58.04 -57.44
N ARG A 41 8.35 57.64 -58.69
CA ARG A 41 7.59 56.44 -59.04
C ARG A 41 8.29 55.18 -58.54
N ASP A 42 9.60 55.05 -58.74
CA ASP A 42 10.36 53.87 -58.31
C ASP A 42 10.34 53.71 -56.79
N VAL A 43 10.56 54.80 -56.05
CA VAL A 43 10.44 54.82 -54.58
C VAL A 43 9.02 54.48 -54.14
N SER A 44 8.00 55.02 -54.81
CA SER A 44 6.60 54.69 -54.51
C SER A 44 6.29 53.21 -54.80
N CYS A 45 6.80 52.64 -55.89
CA CYS A 45 6.62 51.24 -56.25
C CYS A 45 7.31 50.31 -55.24
N GLN A 46 8.54 50.64 -54.82
CA GLN A 46 9.26 49.90 -53.79
C GLN A 46 8.57 49.99 -52.42
N ALA A 47 8.08 51.17 -52.03
CA ALA A 47 7.32 51.34 -50.79
C ALA A 47 6.03 50.51 -50.82
N VAL A 48 5.36 50.43 -51.97
CA VAL A 48 4.17 49.59 -52.18
C VAL A 48 4.50 48.10 -52.08
N SER A 49 5.58 47.63 -52.72
CA SER A 49 5.95 46.21 -52.67
C SER A 49 6.35 45.77 -51.25
N VAL A 50 7.14 46.57 -50.53
CA VAL A 50 7.51 46.29 -49.13
C VAL A 50 6.28 46.31 -48.23
N ARG A 51 5.38 47.28 -48.41
CA ARG A 51 4.11 47.32 -47.68
C ARG A 51 3.28 46.06 -47.91
N ASP A 52 3.20 45.60 -49.15
CA ASP A 52 2.39 44.43 -49.49
C ASP A 52 3.02 43.14 -48.97
N GLU A 53 4.35 42.99 -49.04
CA GLU A 53 5.11 41.92 -48.38
C GLU A 53 4.85 41.87 -46.88
N LEU A 54 4.98 43.01 -46.17
CA LEU A 54 4.66 43.09 -44.75
C LEU A 54 3.21 42.73 -44.44
N LYS A 55 2.25 43.09 -45.31
CA LYS A 55 0.85 42.68 -45.16
C LYS A 55 0.65 41.18 -45.34
N TYR A 56 1.44 40.52 -46.20
CA TYR A 56 1.43 39.05 -46.30
C TYR A 56 1.97 38.43 -45.02
N GLN A 57 3.16 38.86 -44.57
CA GLN A 57 3.77 38.35 -43.34
C GLN A 57 2.88 38.53 -42.11
N ILE A 58 2.21 39.68 -41.96
CA ILE A 58 1.25 39.92 -40.87
C ILE A 58 0.06 38.95 -40.95
N ARG A 59 -0.43 38.62 -42.15
CA ARG A 59 -1.54 37.67 -42.31
C ARG A 59 -1.10 36.25 -41.95
N ASP A 60 0.06 35.82 -42.42
CA ASP A 60 0.60 34.50 -42.14
C ASP A 60 0.89 34.32 -40.66
N LEU A 61 1.53 35.31 -40.01
CA LEU A 61 1.77 35.28 -38.56
C LEU A 61 0.47 35.25 -37.76
N LYS A 62 -0.58 35.96 -38.19
CA LYS A 62 -1.90 35.90 -37.53
C LYS A 62 -2.53 34.52 -37.67
N GLN A 63 -2.39 33.89 -38.83
CA GLN A 63 -2.90 32.53 -39.05
C GLN A 63 -2.13 31.52 -38.19
N ALA A 64 -0.81 31.57 -38.18
CA ALA A 64 0.04 30.71 -37.34
C ALA A 64 -0.29 30.88 -35.85
N LEU A 65 -0.42 32.12 -35.38
CA LEU A 65 -0.82 32.40 -33.98
C LEU A 65 -2.22 31.87 -33.67
N SER A 66 -3.15 31.94 -34.61
CA SER A 66 -4.49 31.38 -34.43
C SER A 66 -4.46 29.86 -34.35
N GLN A 67 -3.63 29.20 -35.16
CA GLN A 67 -3.46 27.76 -35.15
C GLN A 67 -2.84 27.30 -33.83
N GLU A 68 -1.75 27.93 -33.40
CA GLU A 68 -1.08 27.62 -32.13
C GLU A 68 -2.04 27.75 -30.93
N LYS A 69 -2.93 28.76 -30.96
CA LYS A 69 -3.96 28.92 -29.93
C LYS A 69 -5.02 27.82 -29.94
N LEU A 70 -5.30 27.22 -31.09
CA LEU A 70 -6.20 26.07 -31.19
C LEU A 70 -5.48 24.82 -30.69
N ASP A 71 -4.27 24.57 -31.16
CA ASP A 71 -3.45 23.43 -30.75
C ASP A 71 -3.22 23.43 -29.23
N MET A 72 -2.91 24.59 -28.65
CA MET A 72 -2.75 24.74 -27.20
C MET A 72 -4.05 24.43 -26.43
N LYS A 73 -5.22 24.81 -26.96
CA LYS A 73 -6.51 24.49 -26.35
C LYS A 73 -6.80 22.99 -26.41
N ASP A 74 -6.50 22.36 -27.53
CA ASP A 74 -6.71 20.92 -27.73
C ASP A 74 -5.79 20.12 -26.79
N ILE A 75 -4.50 20.48 -26.73
CA ILE A 75 -3.54 19.87 -25.78
C ILE A 75 -4.00 20.05 -24.34
N THR A 76 -4.47 21.26 -23.96
CA THR A 76 -4.94 21.52 -22.60
C THR A 76 -6.20 20.71 -22.28
N ALA A 77 -7.10 20.55 -23.24
CA ALA A 77 -8.31 19.73 -23.08
C ALA A 77 -7.96 18.25 -22.90
N ASP A 78 -7.02 17.73 -23.70
CA ASP A 78 -6.57 16.34 -23.60
C ASP A 78 -5.86 16.08 -22.27
N LEU A 79 -4.94 16.96 -21.88
CA LEU A 79 -4.27 16.85 -20.58
C LEU A 79 -5.28 16.87 -19.41
N SER A 80 -6.31 17.71 -19.50
CA SER A 80 -7.38 17.76 -18.49
C SER A 80 -8.17 16.45 -18.43
N ARG A 81 -8.46 15.83 -19.59
CA ARG A 81 -9.15 14.52 -19.64
C ARG A 81 -8.29 13.42 -19.02
N GLU A 82 -7.02 13.37 -19.37
CA GLU A 82 -6.06 12.38 -18.83
C GLU A 82 -5.93 12.54 -17.31
N HIS A 83 -5.79 13.76 -16.81
CA HIS A 83 -5.75 14.02 -15.37
C HIS A 83 -7.01 13.57 -14.65
N GLN A 84 -8.19 13.86 -15.20
CA GLN A 84 -9.45 13.40 -14.62
C GLN A 84 -9.56 11.87 -14.64
N THR A 85 -9.06 11.21 -15.68
CA THR A 85 -9.08 9.75 -15.78
C THR A 85 -8.15 9.12 -14.77
N LEU A 86 -6.92 9.59 -14.66
CA LEU A 86 -5.97 9.14 -13.66
C LEU A 86 -6.50 9.37 -12.23
N GLN A 87 -7.11 10.53 -11.98
CA GLN A 87 -7.72 10.83 -10.68
C GLN A 87 -8.83 9.83 -10.33
N ARG A 88 -9.76 9.57 -11.26
CA ARG A 88 -10.84 8.59 -11.06
C ARG A 88 -10.29 7.17 -10.81
N GLU A 89 -9.25 6.76 -11.52
CA GLU A 89 -8.61 5.47 -11.31
C GLU A 89 -7.94 5.36 -9.93
N LEU A 90 -7.29 6.43 -9.48
CA LEU A 90 -6.67 6.47 -8.16
C LEU A 90 -7.74 6.44 -7.05
N GLU A 91 -8.81 7.22 -7.19
CA GLU A 91 -9.95 7.21 -6.27
C GLU A 91 -10.57 5.80 -6.18
N ALA A 92 -10.83 5.15 -7.32
CA ALA A 92 -11.34 3.78 -7.35
C ALA A 92 -10.38 2.77 -6.68
N LYS A 93 -9.06 2.93 -6.86
CA LYS A 93 -8.06 2.08 -6.19
C LYS A 93 -8.05 2.32 -4.69
N VAL A 94 -8.16 3.56 -4.24
CA VAL A 94 -8.23 3.91 -2.81
C VAL A 94 -9.47 3.29 -2.19
N GLU A 95 -10.65 3.49 -2.78
CA GLU A 95 -11.91 2.88 -2.29
C GLU A 95 -11.82 1.35 -2.23
N HIS A 96 -11.22 0.72 -3.25
CA HIS A 96 -11.02 -0.73 -3.27
C HIS A 96 -10.08 -1.20 -2.16
N LEU A 97 -8.99 -0.48 -1.91
CA LEU A 97 -8.06 -0.82 -0.83
C LEU A 97 -8.68 -0.59 0.55
N GLU A 98 -9.41 0.50 0.76
CA GLU A 98 -10.12 0.79 2.01
C GLU A 98 -11.18 -0.28 2.33
N THR A 99 -11.94 -0.72 1.32
CA THR A 99 -12.92 -1.80 1.48
C THR A 99 -12.23 -3.13 1.81
N ASN A 100 -11.14 -3.48 1.13
CA ASN A 100 -10.37 -4.68 1.45
C ASN A 100 -9.79 -4.64 2.86
N VAL A 101 -9.22 -3.51 3.29
CA VAL A 101 -8.71 -3.33 4.66
C VAL A 101 -9.83 -3.51 5.68
N SER A 102 -11.00 -2.91 5.45
CA SER A 102 -12.17 -3.07 6.32
C SER A 102 -12.64 -4.52 6.43
N VAL A 103 -12.68 -5.24 5.30
CA VAL A 103 -13.07 -6.67 5.28
C VAL A 103 -12.04 -7.54 6.00
N LEU A 104 -10.75 -7.35 5.72
CA LEU A 104 -9.67 -8.09 6.36
C LEU A 104 -9.63 -7.85 7.87
N GLN A 105 -9.85 -6.60 8.30
CA GLN A 105 -9.93 -6.28 9.72
C GLN A 105 -11.08 -7.04 10.40
N LYS A 106 -12.27 -7.05 9.80
CA LYS A 106 -13.42 -7.81 10.33
C LYS A 106 -13.14 -9.32 10.38
N GLN A 107 -12.50 -9.87 9.36
CA GLN A 107 -12.12 -11.28 9.33
C GLN A 107 -11.10 -11.61 10.42
N LEU A 108 -10.13 -10.73 10.65
CA LEU A 108 -9.13 -10.86 11.69
C LEU A 108 -9.77 -10.82 13.09
N ASP A 109 -10.67 -9.86 13.33
CA ASP A 109 -11.38 -9.73 14.60
C ASP A 109 -12.25 -10.97 14.88
N GLN A 110 -12.94 -11.48 13.85
CA GLN A 110 -13.74 -12.70 13.95
C GLN A 110 -12.86 -13.92 14.25
N CYS A 111 -11.74 -14.09 13.54
CA CYS A 111 -10.81 -15.19 13.78
C CYS A 111 -10.22 -15.13 15.19
N HIS A 112 -9.87 -13.94 15.68
CA HIS A 112 -9.42 -13.76 17.06
C HIS A 112 -10.49 -14.11 18.09
N ALA A 113 -11.74 -13.72 17.86
CA ALA A 113 -12.86 -14.06 18.73
C ALA A 113 -13.09 -15.58 18.78
N ASP A 114 -13.05 -16.24 17.63
CA ASP A 114 -13.25 -17.70 17.55
C ASP A 114 -12.08 -18.47 18.17
N LEU A 115 -10.84 -18.06 17.92
CA LEU A 115 -9.66 -18.62 18.59
C LEU A 115 -9.73 -18.45 20.11
N LYS A 116 -10.20 -17.30 20.60
CA LYS A 116 -10.35 -17.07 22.03
C LYS A 116 -11.41 -18.00 22.63
N LYS A 117 -12.58 -18.12 21.98
CA LYS A 117 -13.64 -19.04 22.42
C LYS A 117 -13.15 -20.49 22.44
N GLU A 118 -12.45 -20.93 21.40
CA GLU A 118 -11.92 -22.29 21.32
C GLU A 118 -10.90 -22.56 22.43
N ARG A 119 -10.02 -21.60 22.73
CA ARG A 119 -9.09 -21.70 23.86
C ARG A 119 -9.81 -21.82 25.20
N GLU A 120 -10.82 -20.99 25.44
CA GLU A 120 -11.62 -21.05 26.67
C GLU A 120 -12.38 -22.38 26.81
N VAL A 121 -12.95 -22.89 25.71
CA VAL A 121 -13.61 -24.21 25.71
C VAL A 121 -12.59 -25.31 26.01
N ARG A 122 -11.43 -25.28 25.34
CA ARG A 122 -10.36 -26.24 25.56
C ARG A 122 -9.91 -26.24 27.03
N GLU A 123 -9.62 -25.08 27.61
CA GLU A 123 -9.20 -24.93 29.00
C GLU A 123 -10.24 -25.51 29.96
N ARG A 124 -11.52 -25.15 29.79
CA ARG A 124 -12.62 -25.73 30.60
C ARG A 124 -12.70 -27.25 30.47
N THR A 125 -12.50 -27.79 29.27
CA THR A 125 -12.51 -29.25 29.08
C THR A 125 -11.29 -29.94 29.69
N GLU A 126 -10.13 -29.30 29.68
CA GLU A 126 -8.92 -29.79 30.33
C GLU A 126 -9.12 -29.80 31.86
N GLU A 127 -9.62 -28.71 32.44
CA GLU A 127 -9.96 -28.63 33.88
C GLU A 127 -10.97 -29.71 34.30
N GLN A 128 -12.02 -29.93 33.50
CA GLN A 128 -13.01 -30.98 33.77
C GLN A 128 -12.40 -32.38 33.73
N LYS A 129 -11.50 -32.65 32.77
CA LYS A 129 -10.80 -33.93 32.67
C LYS A 129 -9.86 -34.13 33.85
N ASP A 130 -9.10 -33.11 34.24
CA ASP A 130 -8.18 -33.18 35.37
C ASP A 130 -8.92 -33.40 36.70
N ALA A 131 -10.08 -32.76 36.87
CA ALA A 131 -10.96 -32.99 38.01
C ALA A 131 -11.50 -34.44 38.04
N GLN A 132 -11.88 -34.99 36.88
CA GLN A 132 -12.31 -36.39 36.78
C GLN A 132 -11.17 -37.37 37.07
N ILE A 133 -9.98 -37.13 36.54
CA ILE A 133 -8.79 -37.94 36.79
C ILE A 133 -8.49 -37.95 38.30
N SER A 134 -8.49 -36.77 38.93
CA SER A 134 -8.24 -36.64 40.37
C SER A 134 -9.30 -37.36 41.21
N ASP A 135 -10.57 -37.32 40.81
CA ASP A 135 -11.64 -38.05 41.51
C ASP A 135 -11.50 -39.56 41.37
N LEU A 136 -11.14 -40.05 40.18
CA LEU A 136 -10.89 -41.47 39.94
C LEU A 136 -9.66 -41.97 40.71
N GLN A 137 -8.57 -41.20 40.75
CA GLN A 137 -7.38 -41.52 41.53
C GLN A 137 -7.72 -41.65 43.01
N ARG A 138 -8.42 -40.67 43.60
CA ARG A 138 -8.87 -40.77 45.01
C ARG A 138 -9.72 -42.00 45.29
N LYS A 139 -10.61 -42.38 44.35
CA LYS A 139 -11.44 -43.58 44.50
C LYS A 139 -10.57 -44.85 44.45
N LEU A 140 -9.61 -44.91 43.54
CA LEU A 140 -8.67 -46.02 43.45
C LEU A 140 -7.84 -46.14 44.74
N ASP A 141 -7.25 -45.05 45.22
CA ASP A 141 -6.48 -45.04 46.46
C ASP A 141 -7.32 -45.49 47.66
N SER A 142 -8.58 -45.03 47.74
CA SER A 142 -9.51 -45.46 48.78
C SER A 142 -9.83 -46.95 48.69
N MET A 143 -10.07 -47.46 47.48
CA MET A 143 -10.34 -48.89 47.29
C MET A 143 -9.13 -49.74 47.60
N GLU A 144 -7.93 -49.31 47.20
CA GLU A 144 -6.66 -49.96 47.50
C GLU A 144 -6.44 -50.06 49.01
N MET A 145 -6.61 -48.96 49.74
CA MET A 145 -6.52 -48.98 51.21
C MET A 145 -7.53 -49.92 51.86
N GLU A 146 -8.78 -49.98 51.38
CA GLU A 146 -9.78 -50.91 51.92
C GLU A 146 -9.42 -52.38 51.60
N TYR A 147 -8.90 -52.66 50.40
CA TYR A 147 -8.43 -54.01 50.06
C TYR A 147 -7.22 -54.42 50.90
N GLU A 148 -6.26 -53.54 51.12
CA GLU A 148 -5.12 -53.77 52.01
C GLU A 148 -5.58 -54.06 53.44
N LYS A 149 -6.51 -53.26 53.99
CA LYS A 149 -7.08 -53.50 55.33
C LYS A 149 -7.73 -54.88 55.44
N ILE A 150 -8.55 -55.28 54.47
CA ILE A 150 -9.20 -56.60 54.46
C ILE A 150 -8.15 -57.71 54.38
N LEU A 151 -7.15 -57.54 53.51
CA LEU A 151 -6.08 -58.53 53.34
C LEU A 151 -5.28 -58.69 54.63
N HIS A 152 -4.86 -57.60 55.26
CA HIS A 152 -4.15 -57.61 56.54
C HIS A 152 -5.00 -58.26 57.65
N ALA A 153 -6.27 -57.89 57.78
CA ALA A 153 -7.16 -58.49 58.78
C ALA A 153 -7.32 -60.01 58.59
N CYS A 154 -7.41 -60.47 57.33
CA CYS A 154 -7.46 -61.90 57.00
C CYS A 154 -6.16 -62.62 57.35
N LEU A 155 -5.00 -62.04 57.00
CA LEU A 155 -3.69 -62.61 57.30
C LEU A 155 -3.42 -62.64 58.80
N ASP A 156 -3.74 -61.58 59.54
CA ASP A 156 -3.60 -61.50 61.00
C ASP A 156 -4.47 -62.55 61.68
N ARG A 157 -5.70 -62.75 61.20
CA ARG A 157 -6.59 -63.79 61.71
C ARG A 157 -6.03 -65.20 61.46
N LEU A 158 -5.47 -65.45 60.29
CA LEU A 158 -4.79 -66.73 59.98
C LEU A 158 -3.56 -66.95 60.87
N LEU A 159 -2.74 -65.92 61.06
CA LEU A 159 -1.58 -65.97 61.97
C LEU A 159 -2.01 -66.25 63.41
N TRP A 160 -3.08 -65.61 63.87
CA TRP A 160 -3.64 -65.87 65.19
C TRP A 160 -4.08 -67.33 65.33
N TYR A 161 -4.86 -67.87 64.38
CA TYR A 161 -5.26 -69.28 64.40
C TYR A 161 -4.07 -70.25 64.40
N LEU A 162 -3.03 -69.98 63.60
CA LEU A 162 -1.81 -70.80 63.58
C LEU A 162 -1.04 -70.73 64.90
N SER A 163 -0.95 -69.54 65.51
CA SER A 163 -0.29 -69.36 66.81
C SER A 163 -1.02 -70.09 67.93
N GLU A 164 -2.35 -70.03 67.93
CA GLU A 164 -3.22 -70.71 68.89
C GLU A 164 -3.16 -72.23 68.71
N ALA A 165 -3.22 -72.73 67.48
CA ALA A 165 -3.03 -74.14 67.18
C ALA A 165 -1.64 -74.62 67.63
N ARG A 166 -0.58 -73.89 67.30
CA ARG A 166 0.79 -74.22 67.74
C ARG A 166 0.89 -74.26 69.26
N LYS A 167 0.27 -73.30 69.96
CA LYS A 167 0.25 -73.27 71.43
C LYS A 167 -0.44 -74.51 71.99
N ARG A 168 -1.63 -74.86 71.51
CA ARG A 168 -2.35 -76.08 71.93
C ARG A 168 -1.52 -77.34 71.72
N TRP A 169 -0.88 -77.47 70.55
CA TRP A 169 0.02 -78.59 70.27
C TRP A 169 1.21 -78.66 71.23
N MET A 170 1.82 -77.51 71.58
CA MET A 170 2.91 -77.46 72.55
C MET A 170 2.43 -77.80 73.97
N ASP A 171 1.25 -77.30 74.37
CA ASP A 171 0.66 -77.59 75.67
C ASP A 171 0.32 -79.09 75.79
N GLU A 172 -0.34 -79.68 74.78
CA GLU A 172 -0.64 -81.12 74.70
C GLU A 172 0.63 -81.97 74.71
N SER A 173 1.65 -81.58 73.94
CA SER A 173 2.96 -82.24 73.92
C SER A 173 3.64 -82.16 75.28
N SER A 174 3.60 -81.01 75.96
CA SER A 174 4.16 -80.84 77.31
C SER A 174 3.44 -81.69 78.35
N VAL A 175 2.11 -81.79 78.28
CA VAL A 175 1.31 -82.66 79.16
C VAL A 175 1.70 -84.12 78.94
N LEU A 176 1.76 -84.58 77.70
CA LEU A 176 2.19 -85.94 77.36
C LEU A 176 3.62 -86.23 77.82
N HIS A 177 4.56 -85.30 77.61
CA HIS A 177 5.93 -85.41 78.12
C HIS A 177 5.99 -85.49 79.64
N GLN A 178 5.15 -84.75 80.35
CA GLN A 178 5.07 -84.82 81.81
C GLN A 178 4.48 -86.15 82.29
N GLU A 179 3.38 -86.61 81.67
CA GLU A 179 2.74 -87.90 81.99
C GLU A 179 3.70 -89.09 81.78
N THR A 180 4.44 -89.09 80.66
CA THR A 180 5.46 -90.11 80.37
C THR A 180 6.61 -90.06 81.37
N LYS A 181 7.10 -88.86 81.72
CA LYS A 181 8.12 -88.69 82.75
C LYS A 181 7.66 -89.24 84.11
N ASP A 182 6.42 -88.94 84.51
CA ASP A 182 5.82 -89.43 85.76
C ASP A 182 5.65 -90.96 85.75
N MET A 183 5.29 -91.55 84.60
CA MET A 183 5.22 -93.01 84.44
C MET A 183 6.58 -93.69 84.59
N ILE A 184 7.62 -93.13 83.96
CA ILE A 184 9.00 -93.65 84.07
C ILE A 184 9.51 -93.55 85.52
N ALA A 185 9.23 -92.43 86.19
CA ALA A 185 9.57 -92.24 87.61
C ALA A 185 8.88 -93.29 88.52
N LYS A 186 7.61 -93.62 88.26
CA LYS A 186 6.89 -94.70 88.97
C LYS A 186 7.52 -96.09 88.77
N LEU A 187 8.23 -96.31 87.67
CA LEU A 187 8.92 -97.57 87.36
C LEU A 187 10.34 -97.63 87.96
N GLY A 188 10.79 -96.61 88.68
CA GLY A 188 12.08 -96.60 89.40
C GLY A 188 13.29 -96.22 88.56
N LEU A 189 13.09 -95.71 87.34
CA LEU A 189 14.14 -95.20 86.46
C LEU A 189 14.18 -93.68 86.57
N ASN A 190 15.34 -93.10 86.92
CA ASN A 190 15.47 -91.67 87.08
C ASN A 190 15.67 -91.01 85.70
N PRO A 191 14.81 -90.06 85.27
CA PRO A 191 14.83 -89.52 83.92
C PRO A 191 15.99 -88.54 83.62
N LEU A 192 16.99 -88.44 84.50
CA LEU A 192 18.19 -87.60 84.34
C LEU A 192 19.49 -88.43 84.21
N ASP A 193 19.40 -89.76 84.30
CA ASP A 193 20.53 -90.68 84.13
C ASP A 193 20.66 -91.23 82.69
N MET A 194 19.97 -90.60 81.72
CA MET A 194 20.07 -90.77 80.26
C MET A 194 20.15 -89.38 79.61
#